data_AF-A0A7X3Y0X5-F1
#
_entry.id   AF-A0A7X3Y0X5-F1
#
_cell.length_a   1.000
_cell.length_b   1.000
_cell.length_c   1.000
_cell.angle_alpha   90.00
_cell.angle_beta   90.00
_cell.angle_gamma   90.00
#
_symmetry.space_group_name_H-M   'P 1'
#
loop_
_entity.id
_entity.type
_entity.pdbx_description
1 polymer ?
#
loop_
_entity_poly.entity_id
_entity_poly.type
_entity_poly.pdbx_seq_one_letter_code
_entity_poly.pdbx_strand_id
1 'polypeptide(L)'
;MWNQNFLFRAHEAVPLPETENDVFHETDPALDSSGLTMDKYISVWVQGEGENDHPIGYTNVYVRTATLDPVKKVGFLQPLQGRSHQIRQMLSPEQKAFLKDWLKNVNPAAWEEADEHFQRIFE
;
A
#
# COMPACT_ATOMS: atom_id res chain seq x y z
N MET A 1 -8.31 -16.07 -2.22
CA MET A 1 -7.36 -15.11 -2.82
C MET A 1 -6.85 -14.25 -1.69
N TRP A 2 -5.56 -14.34 -1.40
CA TRP A 2 -4.92 -13.63 -0.30
C TRP A 2 -4.61 -12.20 -0.71
N ASN A 3 -4.76 -11.24 0.21
CA ASN A 3 -4.27 -9.89 0.02
C ASN A 3 -3.84 -9.26 1.35
N GLN A 4 -2.92 -8.31 1.27
CA GLN A 4 -2.46 -7.52 2.40
C GLN A 4 -2.33 -6.05 1.99
N ASN A 5 -2.87 -5.16 2.82
CA ASN A 5 -2.69 -3.72 2.66
C ASN A 5 -1.58 -3.19 3.58
N PHE A 6 -0.82 -2.22 3.08
CA PHE A 6 0.11 -1.41 3.82
C PHE A 6 -0.17 0.05 3.50
N LEU A 7 -0.54 0.83 4.51
CA LEU A 7 -0.80 2.25 4.36
C LEU A 7 0.38 3.07 4.89
N PHE A 8 1.13 3.73 4.02
CA PHE A 8 2.24 4.59 4.41
C PHE A 8 1.82 6.05 4.41
N ARG A 9 2.33 6.84 5.35
CA ARG A 9 2.54 8.26 5.10
C ARG A 9 3.64 8.39 4.05
N ALA A 10 3.47 9.29 3.08
CA ALA A 10 4.34 9.35 1.91
C ALA A 10 5.83 9.60 2.23
N HIS A 11 6.14 10.13 3.41
CA HIS A 11 7.50 10.43 3.88
C HIS A 11 7.98 9.47 4.98
N GLU A 12 7.19 8.46 5.36
CA GLU A 12 7.55 7.49 6.39
C GLU A 12 7.87 6.12 5.77
N ALA A 13 8.80 5.40 6.38
CA ALA A 13 9.29 4.10 5.92
C ALA A 13 8.47 2.92 6.42
N VAL A 14 7.73 3.09 7.52
CA VAL A 14 6.95 2.05 8.19
C VAL A 14 5.47 2.34 7.95
N PRO A 15 4.66 1.34 7.59
CA PRO A 15 3.24 1.55 7.39
C PRO A 15 2.53 1.75 8.73
N LEU A 16 1.38 2.41 8.65
CA LEU A 16 0.45 2.53 9.75
C LEU A 16 -0.13 1.15 10.14
N PRO A 17 -0.57 0.99 11.40
CA PRO A 17 -1.31 -0.20 11.81
C PRO A 17 -2.70 -0.29 11.16
N GLU A 18 -3.27 0.85 10.75
CA GLU A 18 -4.54 0.90 10.00
C GLU A 18 -4.35 0.64 8.50
N THR A 19 -5.40 0.11 7.86
CA THR A 19 -5.45 -0.11 6.41
C THR A 19 -6.09 1.07 5.67
N GLU A 20 -5.98 1.07 4.33
CA GLU A 20 -6.75 1.95 3.44
C GLU A 20 -8.24 1.95 3.80
N ASN A 21 -8.84 0.79 4.06
CA ASN A 21 -10.27 0.66 4.33
C ASN A 21 -10.67 1.18 5.71
N ASP A 22 -9.76 1.15 6.67
CA ASP A 22 -9.99 1.66 8.03
C ASP A 22 -9.97 3.19 8.08
N VAL A 23 -9.29 3.82 7.12
CA VAL A 23 -8.97 5.25 7.15
C VAL A 23 -9.73 6.04 6.09
N PHE A 24 -9.92 5.47 4.91
CA PHE A 24 -10.61 6.12 3.80
C PHE A 24 -12.03 5.59 3.69
N HIS A 25 -12.98 6.39 4.18
CA HIS A 25 -14.41 6.14 4.03
C HIS A 25 -15.01 7.04 2.96
N GLU A 26 -16.21 6.70 2.48
CA GLU A 26 -16.95 7.56 1.56
C GLU A 26 -17.06 8.97 2.15
N THR A 27 -16.49 9.93 1.42
CA THR A 27 -16.46 11.32 1.85
C THR A 27 -17.78 11.99 1.51
N ASP A 28 -18.35 12.73 2.47
CA ASP A 28 -19.55 13.54 2.25
C ASP A 28 -19.31 14.52 1.08
N PRO A 29 -20.14 14.49 0.01
CA PRO A 29 -20.05 15.44 -1.11
C PRO A 29 -20.14 16.91 -0.68
N ALA A 30 -20.69 17.20 0.50
CA ALA A 30 -20.85 18.54 1.07
C ALA A 30 -19.65 18.98 1.94
N LEU A 31 -18.54 18.23 1.96
CA LEU A 31 -17.37 18.58 2.75
C LEU A 31 -16.76 19.91 2.28
N ASP A 32 -16.82 20.92 3.14
CA ASP A 32 -16.09 22.16 2.92
C ASP A 32 -14.58 21.91 3.01
N SER A 33 -13.90 22.03 1.87
CA SER A 33 -12.45 21.86 1.76
C SER A 33 -11.65 22.99 2.41
N SER A 34 -12.32 24.07 2.84
CA SER A 34 -11.68 25.16 3.56
C SER A 34 -11.13 24.68 4.93
N GLY A 35 -9.83 24.88 5.14
CA GLY A 35 -9.15 24.51 6.39
C GLY A 35 -8.84 23.01 6.56
N LEU A 36 -8.83 22.21 5.49
CA LEU A 36 -8.28 20.86 5.54
C LEU A 36 -6.76 20.87 5.46
N THR A 37 -6.10 20.07 6.29
CA THR A 37 -4.65 19.80 6.18
C THR A 37 -4.46 18.44 5.57
N MET A 38 -4.17 18.41 4.27
CA MET A 38 -4.11 17.16 3.50
C MET A 38 -2.71 16.58 3.52
N ASP A 39 -2.52 15.53 4.30
CA ASP A 39 -1.30 14.74 4.30
C ASP A 39 -1.33 13.71 3.17
N LYS A 40 -0.17 13.44 2.57
CA LYS A 40 -0.03 12.46 1.49
C LYS A 40 0.23 11.08 2.05
N TYR A 41 -0.46 10.10 1.49
CA TYR A 41 -0.35 8.69 1.82
C TYR A 41 -0.12 7.86 0.56
N ILE A 42 0.44 6.68 0.75
CA ILE A 42 0.65 5.67 -0.27
C ILE A 42 0.05 4.38 0.26
N SER A 43 -1.00 3.89 -0.38
CA SER A 43 -1.59 2.60 -0.07
C SER A 43 -1.04 1.55 -1.02
N VAL A 44 -0.41 0.53 -0.45
CA VAL A 44 0.19 -0.59 -1.17
C VAL A 44 -0.61 -1.84 -0.85
N TRP A 45 -1.04 -2.54 -1.88
CA TRP A 45 -1.69 -3.82 -1.74
C TRP A 45 -0.88 -4.89 -2.43
N VAL A 46 -0.58 -5.94 -1.69
CA VAL A 46 0.03 -7.16 -2.21
C VAL A 46 -1.07 -8.21 -2.32
N GLN A 47 -1.10 -8.92 -3.44
CA GLN A 47 -2.06 -9.98 -3.72
C GLN A 47 -1.34 -11.28 -4.03
N GLY A 48 -2.03 -12.38 -3.78
CA GLY A 48 -1.45 -13.69 -3.90
C GLY A 48 -2.43 -14.84 -3.77
N GLU A 49 -1.84 -16.02 -3.76
CA GLU A 49 -2.51 -17.26 -3.41
C GLU A 49 -2.44 -17.49 -1.89
N GLY A 50 -3.47 -18.13 -1.35
CA GLY A 50 -3.62 -18.38 0.08
C GLY A 50 -4.95 -17.89 0.62
N GLU A 51 -5.11 -18.07 1.93
CA GLU A 51 -6.29 -17.70 2.71
C GLU A 51 -5.89 -17.12 4.06
N ASN A 52 -6.71 -16.22 4.59
CA ASN A 52 -6.49 -15.53 5.86
C ASN A 52 -5.11 -14.85 5.90
N ASP A 53 -4.31 -15.06 6.96
CA ASP A 53 -2.98 -14.47 7.12
C ASP A 53 -1.85 -15.38 6.61
N HIS A 54 -2.17 -16.35 5.74
CA HIS A 54 -1.23 -17.34 5.23
C HIS A 54 -1.08 -17.23 3.71
N PRO A 55 -0.22 -16.34 3.19
CA PRO A 55 0.13 -16.35 1.78
C PRO A 55 0.90 -17.63 1.46
N ILE A 56 0.60 -18.24 0.32
CA ILE A 56 1.39 -19.36 -0.24
C ILE A 56 2.08 -18.99 -1.56
N GLY A 57 1.73 -17.86 -2.15
CA GLY A 57 2.40 -17.32 -3.33
C GLY A 57 2.07 -15.85 -3.54
N TYR A 58 3.02 -15.03 -3.97
CA TYR A 58 2.79 -13.62 -4.30
C TYR A 58 2.68 -13.43 -5.81
N THR A 59 1.63 -12.75 -6.25
CA THR A 59 1.30 -12.67 -7.68
C THR A 59 1.20 -11.25 -8.20
N ASN A 60 0.83 -10.28 -7.36
CA ASN A 60 0.62 -8.91 -7.82
C ASN A 60 0.84 -7.87 -6.72
N VAL A 61 1.15 -6.65 -7.14
CA VAL A 61 1.19 -5.46 -6.29
C VAL A 61 0.45 -4.35 -6.99
N TYR A 62 -0.38 -3.60 -6.27
CA TYR A 62 -0.90 -2.33 -6.73
C TYR A 62 -0.70 -1.23 -5.69
N VAL A 63 -0.50 -0.02 -6.18
CA VAL A 63 -0.27 1.16 -5.34
C VAL A 63 -1.23 2.26 -5.73
N ARG A 64 -1.78 2.95 -4.72
CA ARG A 64 -2.62 4.13 -4.85
C ARG A 64 -2.04 5.28 -4.04
N THR A 65 -2.08 6.48 -4.59
CA THR A 65 -1.86 7.69 -3.80
C THR A 65 -3.14 8.11 -3.14
N ALA A 66 -3.02 8.61 -1.91
CA ALA A 66 -4.15 9.12 -1.17
C ALA A 66 -3.79 10.41 -0.46
N THR A 67 -4.80 11.21 -0.16
CA THR A 67 -4.65 12.40 0.68
C THR A 67 -5.70 12.38 1.77
N LEU A 68 -5.29 12.52 3.02
CA LEU A 68 -6.17 12.45 4.19
C LEU A 68 -5.88 13.63 5.12
N ASP A 69 -6.94 14.25 5.63
CA ASP A 69 -6.86 15.09 6.81
C ASP A 69 -6.84 14.20 8.06
N PRO A 70 -5.72 14.13 8.82
CA PRO A 70 -5.60 13.21 9.95
C PRO A 70 -6.49 13.61 11.14
N VAL A 71 -6.90 14.88 11.21
CA VAL A 71 -7.75 15.39 12.31
C VAL A 71 -9.21 15.11 12.00
N LYS A 72 -9.66 15.45 10.79
CA LYS A 72 -11.05 15.27 10.37
C LYS A 72 -11.35 13.86 9.87
N LYS A 73 -10.33 13.04 9.60
CA LYS A 73 -10.43 11.69 9.02
C LYS A 73 -11.20 11.67 7.71
N VAL A 74 -10.96 12.67 6.88
CA VAL A 74 -11.58 12.79 5.57
C VAL A 74 -10.50 12.80 4.51
N GLY A 75 -10.65 11.96 3.49
CA GLY A 75 -9.59 11.77 2.52
C GLY A 75 -10.09 11.20 1.22
N PHE A 76 -9.29 11.42 0.18
CA PHE A 76 -9.56 10.98 -1.17
C PHE A 76 -8.49 10.00 -1.61
N LEU A 77 -8.94 8.86 -2.12
CA LEU A 77 -8.10 7.92 -2.85
C LEU A 77 -8.04 8.36 -4.30
N GLN A 78 -6.83 8.55 -4.82
CA GLN A 78 -6.65 8.82 -6.24
C GLN A 78 -6.68 7.50 -7.00
N PRO A 79 -7.45 7.40 -8.10
CA PRO A 79 -7.65 6.17 -8.86
C PRO A 79 -6.42 5.71 -9.65
N LEU A 80 -5.23 6.21 -9.36
CA LEU A 80 -3.99 5.81 -10.01
C LEU A 80 -3.68 4.35 -9.67
N GLN A 81 -4.01 3.44 -10.59
CA GLN A 81 -3.52 2.08 -10.65
C GLN A 81 -2.24 2.09 -11.49
N GLY A 82 -1.08 2.20 -10.84
CA GLY A 82 0.20 2.19 -11.55
C GLY A 82 0.51 0.83 -12.18
N ARG A 83 1.10 0.81 -13.37
CA ARG A 83 1.81 -0.40 -13.90
C ARG A 83 3.04 -0.67 -13.03
N SER A 84 3.57 -1.89 -12.98
CA SER A 84 4.70 -2.27 -12.09
C SER A 84 5.90 -1.32 -12.12
N HIS A 85 6.23 -0.74 -13.29
CA HIS A 85 7.28 0.28 -13.40
C HIS A 85 6.95 1.60 -12.68
N GLN A 86 5.69 2.04 -12.71
CA GLN A 86 5.24 3.23 -11.99
C GLN A 86 5.23 2.98 -10.48
N ILE A 87 4.78 1.79 -10.05
CA ILE A 87 4.81 1.39 -8.64
C ILE A 87 6.23 1.52 -8.07
N ARG A 88 7.23 1.04 -8.82
CA ARG A 88 8.64 1.13 -8.42
C ARG A 88 9.13 2.57 -8.22
N GLN A 89 8.54 3.55 -8.90
CA GLN A 89 8.89 4.97 -8.75
C GLN A 89 8.10 5.67 -7.63
N MET A 90 6.96 5.11 -7.21
CA MET A 90 6.12 5.72 -6.18
C MET A 90 6.60 5.43 -4.76
N LEU A 91 7.25 4.27 -4.56
CA LEU A 91 7.78 3.88 -3.25
C LEU A 91 9.19 4.42 -3.03
N SER A 92 9.44 4.97 -1.84
CA SER A 92 10.80 5.30 -1.43
C SER A 92 11.66 4.04 -1.26
N PRO A 93 13.01 4.15 -1.31
CA PRO A 93 13.89 3.02 -1.03
C PRO A 93 13.61 2.34 0.32
N GLU A 94 13.28 3.12 1.35
CA GLU A 94 13.00 2.64 2.70
C GLU A 94 11.66 1.88 2.76
N GLN A 95 10.62 2.38 2.08
CA GLN A 95 9.33 1.69 1.97
C GLN A 95 9.47 0.35 1.24
N LYS A 96 10.26 0.30 0.17
CA LYS A 96 10.58 -0.95 -0.53
C LYS A 96 11.32 -1.93 0.37
N ALA A 97 12.32 -1.45 1.12
CA ALA A 97 13.08 -2.27 2.05
C ALA A 97 12.18 -2.88 3.13
N PHE A 98 11.28 -2.08 3.72
CA PHE A 98 10.29 -2.57 4.68
C PHE A 98 9.40 -3.67 4.08
N LEU A 99 8.79 -3.41 2.91
CA LEU A 99 7.88 -4.34 2.26
C LEU A 99 8.59 -5.66 1.90
N LYS A 100 9.81 -5.57 1.38
CA LYS A 100 10.64 -6.75 1.06
C LYS A 100 10.92 -7.59 2.30
N ASP A 101 11.37 -6.95 3.38
CA ASP A 101 11.66 -7.65 4.64
C ASP A 101 10.41 -8.32 5.21
N TRP A 102 9.28 -7.60 5.22
CA TRP A 102 8.01 -8.14 5.67
C TRP A 102 7.58 -9.38 4.86
N LEU A 103 7.60 -9.30 3.52
CA LEU A 103 7.22 -10.42 2.64
C LEU A 103 8.12 -11.64 2.86
N LYS A 104 9.43 -11.42 2.97
CA LYS A 104 10.40 -12.48 3.28
C LYS A 104 10.15 -13.12 4.63
N ASN A 105 9.77 -12.35 5.64
CA ASN A 105 9.53 -12.86 6.99
C ASN A 105 8.20 -13.60 7.12
N VAL A 106 7.16 -13.16 6.40
CA VAL A 106 5.83 -13.78 6.46
C VAL A 106 5.82 -15.13 5.75
N ASN A 107 6.36 -15.21 4.54
CA ASN A 107 6.57 -16.49 3.89
C ASN A 107 7.81 -16.45 2.97
N PRO A 108 8.97 -16.96 3.46
CA PRO A 108 10.20 -17.00 2.68
C PRO A 108 10.04 -17.80 1.37
N ALA A 109 9.32 -18.92 1.39
CA ALA A 109 9.13 -19.77 0.22
C ALA A 109 8.31 -19.04 -0.86
N ALA A 110 7.21 -18.40 -0.46
CA ALA A 110 6.39 -17.60 -1.37
C ALA A 110 7.16 -16.43 -1.98
N TRP A 111 8.12 -15.85 -1.25
CA TRP A 111 9.02 -14.83 -1.80
C TRP A 111 9.96 -15.42 -2.84
N GLU A 112 10.70 -16.49 -2.52
CA GLU A 112 11.70 -17.08 -3.43
C GLU A 112 11.05 -17.64 -4.70
N GLU A 113 9.81 -18.11 -4.62
CA GLU A 113 9.02 -18.61 -5.76
C GLU A 113 8.30 -17.49 -6.55
N ALA A 114 8.26 -16.26 -6.01
CA ALA A 114 7.65 -15.13 -6.71
C ALA A 114 8.43 -14.76 -7.98
N ASP A 115 7.70 -14.34 -9.01
CA ASP A 115 8.28 -13.94 -10.30
C ASP A 115 9.36 -12.85 -10.17
N GLU A 116 10.42 -12.90 -10.99
CA GLU A 116 11.50 -11.91 -10.96
C GLU A 116 10.99 -10.47 -11.13
N HIS A 117 9.98 -10.25 -11.98
CA HIS A 117 9.39 -8.93 -12.16
C HIS A 117 8.66 -8.46 -10.90
N PHE A 118 8.06 -9.36 -10.13
CA PHE A 118 7.47 -9.05 -8.83
C PHE A 118 8.56 -8.63 -7.84
N GLN A 119 9.61 -9.43 -7.68
CA GLN A 119 10.69 -9.13 -6.74
C GLN A 119 11.39 -7.79 -7.05
N ARG A 120 11.62 -7.49 -8.34
CA ARG A 120 12.23 -6.23 -8.82
C ARG A 120 11.43 -4.97 -8.49
N ILE A 121 10.16 -5.07 -8.10
CA ILE A 121 9.38 -3.91 -7.62
C ILE A 121 10.02 -3.34 -6.34
N PHE A 122 10.58 -4.22 -5.51
CA PHE A 122 11.14 -3.90 -4.20
C PHE A 122 12.67 -3.74 -4.21
N GLU A 123 13.28 -3.71 -5.39
CA GLU A 123 14.70 -3.37 -5.62
C GLU A 123 14.85 -1.94 -6.15
#